data_AF-A0ABD5ZI72-F1
#
_entry.id   AF-A0ABD5ZI72-F1
#
_cell.length_a   1.000
_cell.length_b   1.000
_cell.length_c   1.000
_cell.angle_alpha   90.00
_cell.angle_beta   90.00
_cell.angle_gamma   90.00
#
_symmetry.space_group_name_H-M   'P 1'
#
loop_
_entity.id
_entity.type
_entity.pdbx_description
1 polymer ?
#
loop_
_entity_poly.entity_id
_entity_poly.type
_entity_poly.pdbx_seq_one_letter_code
_entity_poly.pdbx_strand_id
1 'polypeptide(L)'
;MVSNPEDSEMIQALATVVASLEFEQLEAVAELHESAGTGEMGVTVTQEERKEELVEMMVGMAKGDLGEVYLKNVAPIENPSKAAQYLGIGMDDWQDELEKIAASVSKNLGETDQTDRELVAAYIDRHHGCKLATFEEEVIEWESGEALKLILARNMRATTQEIHTVADALAEGEEVSADA
;
A
#
# COMPACT_ATOMS: atom_id res chain seq x y z
N MET A 1 -31.70 -14.08 -0.12
CA MET A 1 -31.54 -12.61 -0.03
C MET A 1 -30.18 -12.42 0.61
N VAL A 2 -29.16 -12.13 -0.19
CA VAL A 2 -27.81 -11.87 0.33
C VAL A 2 -27.86 -10.45 0.86
N SER A 3 -27.64 -10.28 2.18
CA SER A 3 -27.54 -8.94 2.78
C SER A 3 -26.45 -8.16 2.06
N ASN A 4 -26.72 -6.89 1.74
CA ASN A 4 -25.72 -5.99 1.17
C ASN A 4 -24.50 -5.97 2.12
N PRO A 5 -23.29 -6.33 1.68
CA PRO A 5 -22.10 -6.38 2.55
C PRO A 5 -21.83 -5.04 3.24
N GLU A 6 -22.19 -3.93 2.62
CA GLU A 6 -22.01 -2.57 3.15
C GLU A 6 -22.85 -2.32 4.43
N ASP A 7 -24.00 -3.00 4.53
CA ASP A 7 -24.92 -2.91 5.67
C ASP A 7 -24.66 -4.01 6.72
N SER A 8 -23.56 -4.76 6.57
CA SER A 8 -23.21 -5.83 7.49
C SER A 8 -22.73 -5.25 8.82
N GLU A 9 -23.55 -5.38 9.87
CA GLU A 9 -23.19 -5.05 11.26
C GLU A 9 -21.89 -5.76 11.68
N MET A 10 -21.63 -6.97 11.16
CA MET A 10 -20.40 -7.71 11.44
C MET A 10 -19.16 -7.05 10.84
N ILE A 11 -19.25 -6.54 9.59
CA ILE A 11 -18.13 -5.84 8.93
C ILE A 11 -17.84 -4.54 9.68
N GLN A 12 -18.88 -3.77 10.00
CA GLN A 12 -18.76 -2.54 10.78
C GLN A 12 -18.12 -2.79 12.15
N ALA A 13 -18.60 -3.79 12.88
CA ALA A 13 -18.07 -4.15 14.20
C ALA A 13 -16.59 -4.57 14.12
N LEU A 14 -16.22 -5.39 13.13
CA LEU A 14 -14.83 -5.84 12.97
C LEU A 14 -13.91 -4.68 12.61
N ALA A 15 -14.31 -3.81 11.67
CA ALA A 15 -13.55 -2.62 11.32
C ALA A 15 -13.35 -1.68 12.51
N THR A 16 -14.40 -1.47 13.32
CA THR A 16 -14.30 -0.68 14.56
C THR A 16 -13.30 -1.29 15.54
N VAL A 17 -13.34 -2.62 15.76
CA VAL A 17 -12.41 -3.29 16.68
C VAL A 17 -10.97 -3.13 16.20
N VAL A 18 -10.71 -3.40 14.91
CA VAL A 18 -9.36 -3.30 14.35
C VAL A 18 -8.84 -1.86 14.41
N ALA A 19 -9.64 -0.87 13.98
CA ALA A 19 -9.24 0.53 14.04
C ALA A 19 -8.97 0.98 15.47
N SER A 20 -9.77 0.54 16.46
CA SER A 20 -9.55 0.89 17.86
C SER A 20 -8.22 0.32 18.37
N LEU A 21 -7.93 -0.95 18.09
CA LEU A 21 -6.67 -1.58 18.48
C LEU A 21 -5.44 -0.94 17.81
N GLU A 22 -5.55 -0.55 16.53
CA GLU A 22 -4.48 0.18 15.85
C GLU A 22 -4.24 1.54 16.51
N PHE A 23 -5.28 2.27 16.88
CA PHE A 23 -5.15 3.59 17.50
C PHE A 23 -4.64 3.52 18.94
N GLU A 24 -5.06 2.52 19.72
CA GLU A 24 -4.46 2.24 21.04
C GLU A 24 -2.94 2.03 20.94
N GLN A 25 -2.47 1.33 19.90
CA GLN A 25 -1.02 1.14 19.67
C GLN A 25 -0.34 2.43 19.24
N LEU A 26 -0.97 3.24 18.37
CA LEU A 26 -0.42 4.53 17.94
C LEU A 26 -0.30 5.50 19.12
N GLU A 27 -1.30 5.56 20.00
CA GLU A 27 -1.25 6.36 21.23
C GLU A 27 -0.12 5.91 22.15
N ALA A 28 0.00 4.60 22.40
CA ALA A 28 1.06 4.06 23.25
C ALA A 28 2.47 4.35 22.72
N VAL A 29 2.67 4.28 21.39
CA VAL A 29 3.98 4.60 20.80
C VAL A 29 4.19 6.13 20.74
N ALA A 30 3.14 6.96 20.62
CA ALA A 30 3.27 8.40 20.74
C ALA A 30 3.75 8.82 22.15
N GLU A 31 3.19 8.21 23.21
CA GLU A 31 3.66 8.39 24.59
C GLU A 31 5.12 7.95 24.77
N LEU A 32 5.53 6.88 24.08
CA LEU A 32 6.92 6.42 24.07
C LEU A 32 7.86 7.46 23.46
N HIS A 33 7.50 8.06 22.32
CA HIS A 33 8.27 9.14 21.69
C HIS A 33 8.39 10.38 22.58
N GLU A 34 7.27 10.81 23.18
CA GLU A 34 7.25 11.94 24.12
C GLU A 34 8.19 11.68 25.31
N SER A 35 8.12 10.47 25.89
CA SER A 35 8.94 10.09 27.03
C SER A 35 10.42 9.97 26.69
N ALA A 36 10.76 9.50 25.48
CA ALA A 36 12.13 9.38 25.00
C ALA A 36 12.70 10.69 24.45
N GLY A 37 11.87 11.73 24.24
CA GLY A 37 12.30 13.01 23.66
C GLY A 37 12.69 12.91 22.19
N THR A 38 12.18 11.91 21.46
CA THR A 38 12.56 11.62 20.05
C THR A 38 11.66 12.31 19.02
N GLY A 39 10.69 13.12 19.45
CA GLY A 39 9.81 13.91 18.58
C GLY A 39 8.36 13.43 18.61
N GLU A 40 7.61 13.73 17.55
CA GLU A 40 6.22 13.31 17.38
C GLU A 40 6.10 12.21 16.32
N MET A 41 5.13 11.31 16.51
CA MET A 41 4.79 10.31 15.52
C MET A 41 4.03 10.94 14.34
N GLY A 42 4.40 10.57 13.11
CA GLY A 42 3.80 11.08 11.87
C GLY A 42 2.43 10.47 11.51
N VAL A 43 1.48 10.36 12.44
CA VAL A 43 0.12 9.85 12.13
C VAL A 43 -0.75 10.98 11.61
N THR A 44 -1.24 10.84 10.38
CA THR A 44 -2.06 11.87 9.71
C THR A 44 -3.52 11.48 9.52
N VAL A 45 -3.87 10.21 9.71
CA VAL A 45 -5.22 9.67 9.51
C VAL A 45 -5.93 9.55 10.85
N THR A 46 -7.23 9.82 10.88
CA THR A 46 -8.08 9.65 12.07
C THR A 46 -8.62 8.22 12.22
N GLN A 47 -9.07 7.84 13.42
CA GLN A 47 -9.61 6.51 13.67
C GLN A 47 -10.85 6.22 12.82
N GLU A 48 -11.70 7.21 12.59
CA GLU A 48 -12.91 7.02 11.78
C GLU A 48 -12.55 6.86 10.29
N GLU A 49 -11.64 7.66 9.75
CA GLU A 49 -11.15 7.48 8.37
C GLU A 49 -10.50 6.09 8.20
N ARG A 50 -9.71 5.65 9.19
CA ARG A 50 -9.12 4.32 9.16
C ARG A 50 -10.16 3.20 9.22
N LYS A 51 -11.22 3.38 10.02
CA LYS A 51 -12.35 2.45 10.05
C LYS A 51 -13.07 2.41 8.69
N GLU A 52 -13.29 3.56 8.05
CA GLU A 52 -13.89 3.63 6.71
C GLU A 52 -13.04 2.89 5.68
N GLU A 53 -11.71 3.05 5.70
CA GLU A 53 -10.77 2.27 4.86
C GLU A 53 -10.92 0.76 5.09
N LEU A 54 -11.00 0.32 6.36
CA LEU A 54 -11.15 -1.09 6.71
C LEU A 54 -12.51 -1.67 6.29
N VAL A 55 -13.59 -0.88 6.37
CA VAL A 55 -14.90 -1.27 5.85
C VAL A 55 -14.85 -1.42 4.34
N GLU A 56 -14.28 -0.44 3.62
CA GLU A 56 -14.13 -0.49 2.15
C GLU A 56 -13.37 -1.76 1.73
N MET A 57 -12.29 -2.10 2.43
CA MET A 57 -11.53 -3.33 2.21
C MET A 57 -12.39 -4.59 2.44
N MET A 58 -13.09 -4.70 3.57
CA MET A 58 -13.88 -5.89 3.88
C MET A 58 -15.07 -6.06 2.92
N VAL A 59 -15.68 -4.95 2.48
CA VAL A 59 -16.72 -4.95 1.44
C VAL A 59 -16.13 -5.36 0.09
N GLY A 60 -14.98 -4.80 -0.29
CA GLY A 60 -14.27 -5.18 -1.52
C GLY A 60 -13.95 -6.67 -1.55
N MET A 61 -13.46 -7.22 -0.43
CA MET A 61 -13.22 -8.66 -0.30
C MET A 61 -14.51 -9.47 -0.47
N ALA A 62 -15.62 -9.04 0.14
CA ALA A 62 -16.90 -9.74 0.03
C ALA A 62 -17.50 -9.71 -1.38
N LYS A 63 -17.19 -8.67 -2.17
CA LYS A 63 -17.65 -8.50 -3.56
C LYS A 63 -16.71 -9.08 -4.61
N GLY A 64 -15.46 -9.38 -4.24
CA GLY A 64 -14.43 -9.80 -5.18
C GLY A 64 -13.62 -8.64 -5.79
N ASP A 65 -13.80 -7.43 -5.27
CA ASP A 65 -13.21 -6.18 -5.77
C ASP A 65 -12.01 -5.72 -4.92
N LEU A 66 -11.43 -6.61 -4.09
CA LEU A 66 -10.30 -6.29 -3.20
C LEU A 66 -9.11 -5.67 -3.96
N GLY A 67 -8.91 -6.11 -5.20
CA GLY A 67 -7.89 -5.57 -6.08
C GLY A 67 -8.02 -4.08 -6.37
N GLU A 68 -9.22 -3.62 -6.70
CA GLU A 68 -9.47 -2.20 -6.95
C GLU A 68 -9.29 -1.36 -5.68
N VAL A 69 -9.72 -1.90 -4.53
CA VAL A 69 -9.52 -1.26 -3.23
C VAL A 69 -8.04 -1.16 -2.88
N TYR A 70 -7.26 -2.21 -3.14
CA TYR A 70 -5.81 -2.21 -2.96
C TYR A 70 -5.12 -1.14 -3.81
N LEU A 71 -5.44 -1.11 -5.10
CA LEU A 71 -4.88 -0.15 -6.05
C LEU A 71 -5.21 1.30 -5.68
N LYS A 72 -6.40 1.54 -5.12
CA LYS A 72 -6.86 2.88 -4.71
C LYS A 72 -6.19 3.36 -3.42
N ASN A 73 -6.03 2.47 -2.43
CA ASN A 73 -5.72 2.87 -1.06
C ASN A 73 -4.29 2.51 -0.61
N VAL A 74 -3.61 1.61 -1.32
CA VAL A 74 -2.29 1.09 -0.90
C VAL A 74 -1.24 1.20 -1.99
N ALA A 75 -1.54 0.76 -3.21
CA ALA A 75 -0.54 0.74 -4.27
C ALA A 75 -0.05 2.16 -4.59
N PRO A 76 1.28 2.37 -4.75
CA PRO A 76 1.86 3.68 -5.07
C PRO A 76 1.67 4.05 -6.55
N ILE A 77 0.42 4.17 -6.99
CA ILE A 77 0.05 4.43 -8.39
C ILE A 77 -0.96 5.58 -8.52
N GLU A 78 -0.83 6.40 -9.55
CA GLU A 78 -1.67 7.59 -9.75
C GLU A 78 -3.00 7.28 -10.46
N ASN A 79 -3.07 6.20 -11.25
CA ASN A 79 -4.28 5.85 -12.02
C ASN A 79 -4.77 4.41 -11.73
N PRO A 80 -5.37 4.15 -10.54
CA PRO A 80 -5.83 2.82 -10.11
C PRO A 80 -6.80 2.14 -11.10
N SER A 81 -7.80 2.89 -11.59
CA SER A 81 -8.83 2.34 -12.51
C SER A 81 -8.23 1.82 -13.83
N LYS A 82 -7.17 2.45 -14.33
CA LYS A 82 -6.46 1.95 -15.53
C LYS A 82 -5.54 0.78 -15.19
N ALA A 83 -4.92 0.78 -14.02
CA ALA A 83 -4.06 -0.32 -13.59
C ALA A 83 -4.87 -1.61 -13.34
N ALA A 84 -6.12 -1.50 -12.91
CA ALA A 84 -7.01 -2.63 -12.64
C ALA A 84 -7.15 -3.61 -13.83
N GLN A 85 -6.99 -3.15 -15.07
CA GLN A 85 -7.05 -4.02 -16.25
C GLN A 85 -5.88 -5.00 -16.38
N TYR A 86 -4.78 -4.74 -15.67
CA TYR A 86 -3.59 -5.59 -15.63
C TYR A 86 -3.45 -6.36 -14.32
N LEU A 87 -4.41 -6.22 -13.42
CA LEU A 87 -4.29 -6.72 -12.07
C LEU A 87 -4.25 -8.25 -12.04
N GLY A 88 -3.16 -8.80 -11.51
CA GLY A 88 -3.00 -10.23 -11.27
C GLY A 88 -2.98 -11.09 -12.54
N ILE A 89 -2.70 -10.51 -13.72
CA ILE A 89 -2.59 -11.28 -14.97
C ILE A 89 -1.36 -12.21 -14.97
N GLY A 90 -0.40 -11.97 -14.08
CA GLY A 90 0.83 -12.75 -13.97
C GLY A 90 1.90 -12.37 -15.01
N MET A 91 3.13 -12.76 -14.73
CA MET A 91 4.30 -12.33 -15.50
C MET A 91 4.35 -12.88 -16.93
N ASP A 92 3.77 -14.05 -17.17
CA ASP A 92 3.74 -14.65 -18.51
C ASP A 92 2.83 -13.83 -19.46
N ASP A 93 1.58 -13.58 -19.05
CA ASP A 93 0.64 -12.76 -19.82
C ASP A 93 1.10 -11.30 -19.91
N TRP A 94 1.82 -10.81 -18.88
CA TRP A 94 2.41 -9.48 -18.90
C TRP A 94 3.50 -9.31 -19.95
N GLN A 95 4.31 -10.34 -20.24
CA GLN A 95 5.32 -10.26 -21.30
C GLN A 95 4.66 -10.04 -22.67
N ASP A 96 3.55 -10.73 -22.94
CA ASP A 96 2.78 -10.54 -24.17
C ASP A 96 2.16 -9.13 -24.27
N GLU A 97 1.67 -8.58 -23.15
CA GLU A 97 1.17 -7.21 -23.11
C GLU A 97 2.28 -6.16 -23.26
N LEU A 98 3.47 -6.41 -22.70
CA LEU A 98 4.63 -5.54 -22.82
C LEU A 98 5.01 -5.36 -24.29
N GLU A 99 5.08 -6.45 -25.06
CA GLU A 99 5.36 -6.38 -26.51
C GLU A 99 4.31 -5.57 -27.27
N LYS A 100 3.01 -5.73 -26.94
CA LYS A 100 1.92 -4.95 -27.55
C LYS A 100 2.02 -3.46 -27.24
N ILE A 101 2.33 -3.13 -25.98
CA ILE A 101 2.52 -1.73 -25.54
C ILE A 101 3.74 -1.13 -26.23
N ALA A 102 4.87 -1.84 -26.26
CA ALA A 102 6.09 -1.39 -26.91
C ALA A 102 5.88 -1.13 -28.41
N ALA A 103 5.22 -2.07 -29.11
CA ALA A 103 4.89 -1.90 -30.53
C ALA A 103 3.96 -0.69 -30.78
N SER A 104 2.98 -0.47 -29.89
CA SER A 104 2.08 0.68 -29.95
C SER A 104 2.83 2.01 -29.74
N VAL A 105 3.73 2.06 -28.75
CA VAL A 105 4.54 3.24 -28.44
C VAL A 105 5.54 3.53 -29.57
N SER A 106 6.26 2.50 -30.04
CA SER A 106 7.21 2.60 -31.15
C SER A 106 6.54 3.14 -32.42
N LYS A 107 5.35 2.65 -32.76
CA LYS A 107 4.57 3.14 -33.90
C LYS A 107 4.24 4.64 -33.81
N ASN A 108 4.05 5.17 -32.60
CA ASN A 108 3.75 6.59 -32.38
C ASN A 108 5.01 7.48 -32.35
N LEU A 109 6.17 6.92 -31.99
CA LEU A 109 7.44 7.65 -31.89
C LEU A 109 8.29 7.57 -33.17
N GLY A 110 8.11 6.53 -33.99
CA GLY A 110 8.98 6.24 -35.15
C GLY A 110 10.19 5.39 -34.78
N GLU A 111 11.22 5.39 -35.65
CA GLU A 111 12.49 4.68 -35.36
C GLU A 111 13.15 5.24 -34.10
N THR A 112 13.49 4.35 -33.16
CA THR A 112 14.11 4.66 -31.88
C THR A 112 15.13 3.58 -31.53
N ASP A 113 16.22 3.97 -30.87
CA ASP A 113 17.25 3.05 -30.35
C ASP A 113 16.84 2.45 -28.99
N GLN A 114 15.69 2.84 -28.44
CA GLN A 114 15.19 2.35 -27.16
C GLN A 114 14.69 0.91 -27.26
N THR A 115 14.95 0.12 -26.22
CA THR A 115 14.40 -1.22 -26.08
C THR A 115 12.90 -1.19 -25.75
N ASP A 116 12.20 -2.27 -26.06
CA ASP A 116 10.77 -2.42 -25.71
C ASP A 116 10.50 -2.17 -24.22
N ARG A 117 11.40 -2.67 -23.35
CA ARG A 117 11.29 -2.47 -21.90
C ARG A 117 11.44 -1.00 -21.49
N GLU A 118 12.31 -0.24 -22.16
CA GLU A 118 12.45 1.21 -21.91
C GLU A 118 11.23 1.99 -22.42
N LEU A 119 10.68 1.60 -23.57
CA LEU A 119 9.45 2.20 -24.11
C LEU A 119 8.26 1.96 -23.19
N VAL A 120 8.11 0.73 -22.68
CA VAL A 120 7.06 0.40 -21.71
C VAL A 120 7.31 1.09 -20.38
N ALA A 121 8.55 1.17 -19.90
CA ALA A 121 8.84 1.89 -18.66
C ALA A 121 8.43 3.36 -18.74
N ALA A 122 8.73 4.04 -19.84
CA ALA A 122 8.29 5.41 -20.08
C ALA A 122 6.76 5.53 -20.22
N TYR A 123 6.12 4.52 -20.81
CA TYR A 123 4.65 4.45 -20.88
C TYR A 123 4.02 4.33 -19.49
N ILE A 124 4.52 3.42 -18.67
CA ILE A 124 4.00 3.13 -17.32
C ILE A 124 4.18 4.34 -16.41
N ASP A 125 5.37 4.94 -16.40
CA ASP A 125 5.63 6.17 -15.65
C ASP A 125 4.65 7.29 -16.03
N ARG A 126 4.43 7.51 -17.33
CA ARG A 126 3.50 8.55 -17.82
C ARG A 126 2.04 8.26 -17.50
N HIS A 127 1.60 7.01 -17.54
CA HIS A 127 0.17 6.66 -17.44
C HIS A 127 -0.26 6.22 -16.04
N HIS A 128 0.69 5.80 -15.20
CA HIS A 128 0.41 5.26 -13.87
C HIS A 128 1.24 5.93 -12.76
N GLY A 129 2.15 6.84 -13.10
CA GLY A 129 2.92 7.64 -12.13
C GLY A 129 3.91 6.84 -11.30
N CYS A 130 4.29 5.65 -11.76
CA CYS A 130 5.19 4.75 -11.04
C CYS A 130 6.22 4.10 -11.97
N LYS A 131 7.28 3.56 -11.39
CA LYS A 131 8.30 2.82 -12.15
C LYS A 131 7.74 1.48 -12.61
N LEU A 132 8.23 0.98 -13.75
CA LEU A 132 7.86 -0.34 -14.29
C LEU A 132 7.98 -1.46 -13.26
N ALA A 133 9.08 -1.51 -12.50
CA ALA A 133 9.28 -2.53 -11.48
C ALA A 133 8.21 -2.48 -10.38
N THR A 134 7.84 -1.28 -9.94
CA THR A 134 6.75 -1.07 -8.97
C THR A 134 5.41 -1.50 -9.57
N PHE A 135 5.16 -1.22 -10.83
CA PHE A 135 3.94 -1.66 -11.49
C PHE A 135 3.87 -3.19 -11.62
N GLU A 136 4.99 -3.83 -11.98
CA GLU A 136 5.11 -5.30 -12.05
C GLU A 136 4.81 -5.93 -10.68
N GLU A 137 5.43 -5.43 -9.61
CA GLU A 137 5.24 -5.93 -8.23
C GLU A 137 3.81 -5.70 -7.71
N GLU A 138 3.29 -4.47 -7.86
CA GLU A 138 2.05 -4.04 -7.21
C GLU A 138 0.78 -4.39 -7.99
N VAL A 139 0.90 -4.59 -9.30
CA VAL A 139 -0.25 -4.80 -10.20
C VAL A 139 -0.19 -6.16 -10.88
N ILE A 140 0.94 -6.52 -11.49
CA ILE A 140 1.04 -7.74 -12.30
C ILE A 140 1.15 -8.99 -11.42
N GLU A 141 2.05 -8.97 -10.44
CA GLU A 141 2.28 -10.05 -9.48
C GLU A 141 1.33 -9.96 -8.27
N TRP A 142 0.23 -9.21 -8.40
CA TRP A 142 -0.70 -8.97 -7.32
C TRP A 142 -1.34 -10.26 -6.81
N GLU A 143 -1.27 -10.46 -5.49
CA GLU A 143 -1.92 -11.56 -4.79
C GLU A 143 -2.82 -11.04 -3.66
N SER A 144 -4.07 -11.52 -3.62
CA SER A 144 -5.07 -11.08 -2.64
C SER A 144 -4.65 -11.29 -1.18
N GLY A 145 -3.89 -12.35 -0.89
CA GLY A 145 -3.41 -12.65 0.46
C GLY A 145 -2.38 -11.64 0.97
N GLU A 146 -1.37 -11.31 0.15
CA GLU A 146 -0.38 -10.30 0.51
C GLU A 146 -0.99 -8.90 0.50
N ALA A 147 -1.89 -8.58 -0.44
CA ALA A 147 -2.63 -7.32 -0.45
C ALA A 147 -3.43 -7.10 0.85
N LEU A 148 -4.16 -8.12 1.31
CA LEU A 148 -4.91 -8.05 2.57
C LEU A 148 -3.98 -7.81 3.77
N LYS A 149 -2.86 -8.52 3.81
CA LYS A 149 -1.83 -8.36 4.85
C LYS A 149 -1.21 -6.97 4.81
N LEU A 150 -0.95 -6.39 3.64
CA LEU A 150 -0.44 -5.03 3.50
C LEU A 150 -1.43 -3.99 4.02
N ILE A 151 -2.71 -4.11 3.66
CA ILE A 151 -3.76 -3.19 4.13
C ILE A 151 -3.93 -3.29 5.65
N LEU A 152 -4.03 -4.51 6.20
CA LEU A 152 -4.22 -4.73 7.64
C LEU A 152 -2.99 -4.36 8.46
N ALA A 153 -1.78 -4.63 7.97
CA ALA A 153 -0.56 -4.40 8.74
C ALA A 153 -0.04 -2.97 8.66
N ARG A 154 -0.71 -2.04 7.95
CA ARG A 154 -0.24 -0.67 7.74
C ARG A 154 0.14 0.03 9.04
N ASN A 155 -0.81 0.23 9.95
CA ASN A 155 -0.56 0.94 11.21
C ASN A 155 0.30 0.11 12.17
N MET A 156 0.13 -1.22 12.18
CA MET A 156 0.94 -2.12 13.01
C MET A 156 2.43 -2.12 12.62
N ARG A 157 2.75 -2.00 11.32
CA ARG A 157 4.14 -1.88 10.85
C ARG A 157 4.71 -0.51 11.18
N ALA A 158 3.91 0.55 11.01
CA ALA A 158 4.32 1.89 11.39
C ALA A 158 4.69 1.95 12.88
N THR A 159 3.82 1.45 13.77
CA THR A 159 4.11 1.40 15.22
C THR A 159 5.34 0.55 15.53
N THR A 160 5.50 -0.61 14.89
CA THR A 160 6.69 -1.45 15.07
C THR A 160 7.98 -0.72 14.66
N GLN A 161 7.95 -0.02 13.53
CA GLN A 161 9.09 0.75 13.03
C GLN A 161 9.46 1.89 14.00
N GLU A 162 8.46 2.63 14.48
CA GLU A 162 8.68 3.72 15.44
C GLU A 162 9.23 3.22 16.78
N ILE A 163 8.78 2.06 17.27
CA ILE A 163 9.37 1.42 18.45
C ILE A 163 10.86 1.14 18.24
N HIS A 164 11.26 0.62 17.08
CA HIS A 164 12.66 0.39 16.76
C HIS A 164 13.45 1.70 16.67
N THR A 165 12.90 2.74 16.04
CA THR A 165 13.51 4.08 15.98
C THR A 165 13.80 4.62 17.38
N VAL A 166 12.84 4.53 18.30
CA VAL A 166 13.04 4.99 19.69
C VAL A 166 14.07 4.11 20.41
N ALA A 167 14.02 2.79 20.24
CA ALA A 167 14.97 1.88 20.86
C ALA A 167 16.41 2.17 20.43
N ASP A 168 16.64 2.41 19.14
CA ASP A 168 17.96 2.76 18.60
C ASP A 168 18.44 4.10 19.17
N ALA A 169 17.57 5.12 19.21
CA ALA A 169 17.91 6.43 19.77
C ALA A 169 18.27 6.36 21.28
N LEU A 170 17.57 5.52 22.04
CA LEU A 170 17.87 5.30 23.46
C LEU A 170 19.21 4.57 23.64
N ALA A 171 19.51 3.56 22.80
CA ALA A 171 20.78 2.84 22.85
C ALA A 171 21.98 3.77 22.52
N GLU A 172 21.84 4.63 21.51
CA GLU A 172 22.85 5.63 21.18
C GLU A 172 23.03 6.68 22.30
N GLY A 173 21.95 7.03 23.00
CA GLY A 173 21.99 7.94 24.16
C GLY A 173 22.67 7.36 25.40
N GLU A 174 22.57 6.04 25.63
CA GLU A 174 23.25 5.35 26.73
C GLU A 174 24.77 5.25 26.53
N GLU A 175 25.25 5.09 25.30
CA GLU A 175 26.70 5.00 25.00
C GLU A 175 27.46 6.31 25.28
N VAL A 176 26.80 7.48 25.24
CA VAL A 176 27.45 8.79 25.51
C VAL A 176 27.56 9.09 27.02
N SER A 177 26.76 8.44 27.85
CA SER A 177 26.72 8.67 29.31
C SER A 177 27.74 7.83 30.09
N ALA A 178 28.26 6.74 29.51
CA ALA A 178 29.14 5.81 30.21
C ALA A 178 30.61 6.29 30.38
N ASP A 179 30.98 7.42 29.78
CA ASP A 179 32.35 7.97 29.79
C ASP A 179 32.49 9.34 30.52
N ALA A 180 31.49 9.75 31.34
CA ALA A 180 31.52 11.02 32.10
C ALA A 180 31.86 10.85 33.59
#